data_AF-A0A945CED8-F1
#
_entry.id   AF-A0A945CED8-F1
#
_cell.length_a   1.000
_cell.length_b   1.000
_cell.length_c   1.000
_cell.angle_alpha   90.00
_cell.angle_beta   90.00
_cell.angle_gamma   90.00
#
_symmetry.space_group_name_H-M   'P 1'
#
loop_
_entity.id
_entity.type
_entity.pdbx_description
1 polymer ?
#
loop_
_entity_poly.entity_id
_entity_poly.type
_entity_poly.pdbx_seq_one_letter_code
_entity_poly.pdbx_strand_id
1 'polypeptide(L)'
;HIHPVACNVVSVDKNSRSIFKNLFSHEIEEENIFYIKYKTPGIALATEIIRTILPSLNKIKTSEYSALFLENHGLICSSDNKDKLINYVERIVSKFEKYLGLNFAKYKLTTKISQVLWSHGYDDLVSYYSEDSIINHHIKNMNLAKIETPMNPDQLLYCGESVLVIKKSLKLEMGHYIKKYKTYPRVTIYRKSVYFVAQNILKARESEDVFKSHIYFHSTSSTKRKLSSANIKKLESYNPQKNRLRFWFDYLK
;
A
#
# COMPACT_ATOMS: atom_id res chain seq x y z
N HIS A 1 12.30 5.35 -10.39
CA HIS A 1 12.10 6.78 -10.18
C HIS A 1 10.77 6.99 -9.50
N ILE A 2 10.76 7.60 -8.32
CA ILE A 2 9.59 7.75 -7.44
C ILE A 2 9.63 9.12 -6.76
N HIS A 3 8.48 9.57 -6.25
CA HIS A 3 8.31 10.86 -5.57
C HIS A 3 7.79 10.68 -4.13
N PRO A 4 8.56 10.08 -3.20
CA PRO A 4 8.13 9.95 -1.82
C PRO A 4 7.87 11.33 -1.20
N VAL A 5 6.75 11.51 -0.49
CA VAL A 5 6.34 12.81 0.06
C VAL A 5 7.45 13.46 0.90
N ALA A 6 8.05 12.72 1.84
CA ALA A 6 9.12 13.24 2.68
C ALA A 6 10.37 13.67 1.88
N CYS A 7 10.72 12.91 0.84
CA CYS A 7 11.83 13.26 -0.06
C CYS A 7 11.52 14.55 -0.83
N ASN A 8 10.29 14.68 -1.35
CA ASN A 8 9.89 15.83 -2.15
C ASN A 8 9.80 17.12 -1.33
N VAL A 9 9.35 17.04 -0.08
CA VAL A 9 9.38 18.19 0.84
C VAL A 9 10.80 18.72 1.00
N VAL A 10 11.79 17.83 1.15
CA VAL A 10 13.20 18.23 1.22
C VAL A 10 13.74 18.69 -0.12
N SER A 11 13.35 18.06 -1.24
CA SER A 11 13.94 18.37 -2.56
C SER A 11 13.64 19.78 -3.05
N VAL A 12 12.56 20.40 -2.57
CA VAL A 12 12.19 21.79 -2.89
C VAL A 12 12.75 22.82 -1.91
N ASP A 13 13.39 22.39 -0.82
CA ASP A 13 13.97 23.29 0.17
C ASP A 13 15.21 24.00 -0.42
N LYS A 14 15.35 25.30 -0.17
CA LYS A 14 16.53 26.08 -0.62
C LYS A 14 17.84 25.55 -0.04
N ASN A 15 17.78 24.92 1.13
CA ASN A 15 18.89 24.29 1.84
C ASN A 15 18.96 22.77 1.63
N SER A 16 18.18 22.22 0.68
CA SER A 16 18.11 20.78 0.38
C SER A 16 19.47 20.11 0.25
N ARG A 17 20.45 20.76 -0.39
CA ARG A 17 21.83 20.27 -0.49
C ARG A 17 22.51 20.09 0.86
N SER A 18 22.37 21.05 1.77
CA SER A 18 22.96 20.97 3.11
C SER A 18 22.25 19.91 3.95
N ILE A 19 20.92 19.87 3.88
CA ILE A 19 20.10 18.85 4.55
C ILE A 19 20.50 17.46 4.08
N PHE A 20 20.56 17.24 2.77
CA PHE A 20 20.95 15.98 2.16
C PHE A 20 22.34 15.52 2.63
N LYS A 21 23.34 16.41 2.61
CA LYS A 21 24.69 16.08 3.09
C LYS A 21 24.71 15.64 4.55
N ASN A 22 23.93 16.30 5.40
CA ASN A 22 23.86 15.96 6.82
C ASN A 22 23.15 14.61 7.06
N LEU A 23 22.12 14.29 6.29
CA LEU A 23 21.37 13.04 6.45
C LEU A 23 22.09 11.80 5.89
N PHE A 24 22.95 11.99 4.89
CA PHE A 24 23.54 10.91 4.10
C PHE A 24 25.07 10.99 4.04
N SER A 25 25.75 11.58 5.03
CA SER A 25 27.21 11.73 5.02
C SER A 25 27.94 10.41 4.73
N HIS A 26 27.57 9.35 5.44
CA HIS A 26 28.13 8.01 5.25
C HIS A 26 27.83 7.44 3.85
N GLU A 27 26.59 7.48 3.39
CA GLU A 27 26.25 6.96 2.06
C GLU A 27 26.86 7.76 0.90
N ILE A 28 27.18 9.04 1.13
CA ILE A 28 27.93 9.88 0.19
C ILE A 28 29.39 9.44 0.15
N GLU A 29 30.03 9.19 1.29
CA GLU A 29 31.40 8.65 1.38
C GLU A 29 31.51 7.27 0.73
N GLU A 30 30.48 6.44 0.87
CA GLU A 30 30.38 5.17 0.17
C GLU A 30 30.05 5.31 -1.33
N GLU A 31 29.77 6.50 -1.84
CA GLU A 31 29.32 6.76 -3.21
C GLU A 31 28.07 5.94 -3.60
N ASN A 32 27.19 5.71 -2.63
CA ASN A 32 25.94 4.96 -2.80
C ASN A 32 24.74 5.89 -3.03
N ILE A 33 24.90 7.19 -2.73
CA ILE A 33 23.86 8.20 -2.96
C ILE A 33 24.42 9.52 -3.47
N PHE A 34 23.73 10.14 -4.42
CA PHE A 34 24.19 11.34 -5.12
C PHE A 34 23.14 12.44 -5.09
N TYR A 35 23.59 13.68 -4.90
CA TYR A 35 22.75 14.87 -5.08
C TYR A 35 22.86 15.35 -6.53
N ILE A 36 21.73 15.39 -7.23
CA ILE A 36 21.64 15.85 -8.61
C ILE A 36 21.02 17.25 -8.62
N LYS A 37 21.74 18.21 -9.22
CA LYS A 37 21.23 19.59 -9.36
C LYS A 37 20.00 19.61 -10.26
N TYR A 38 19.12 20.56 -9.98
CA TYR A 38 17.94 20.73 -10.81
C TYR A 38 18.31 21.01 -12.28
N LYS A 39 17.67 20.25 -13.16
CA LYS A 39 17.62 20.43 -14.60
C LYS A 39 16.22 20.05 -15.08
N THR A 40 15.81 20.61 -16.20
CA THR A 40 14.55 20.26 -16.86
C THR A 40 14.50 18.73 -17.10
N PRO A 41 13.41 18.04 -16.74
CA PRO A 41 13.24 16.62 -17.02
C PRO A 41 13.45 16.29 -18.51
N GLY A 42 14.12 15.17 -18.78
CA GLY A 42 14.53 14.77 -20.13
C GLY A 42 16.05 14.78 -20.29
N ILE A 43 16.53 15.20 -21.46
CA ILE A 43 17.95 15.11 -21.85
C ILE A 43 18.84 15.90 -20.87
N ALA A 44 18.46 17.12 -20.50
CA ALA A 44 19.26 17.96 -19.60
C ALA A 44 19.49 17.33 -18.22
N LEU A 45 18.44 16.72 -17.64
CA LEU A 45 18.54 15.98 -16.40
C LEU A 45 19.38 14.70 -16.56
N ALA A 46 19.18 13.95 -17.64
CA ALA A 46 19.98 12.75 -17.91
C ALA A 46 21.48 13.07 -18.03
N THR A 47 21.84 14.15 -18.74
CA THR A 47 23.23 14.62 -18.83
C THR A 47 23.79 15.00 -17.47
N GLU A 48 23.02 15.69 -16.62
CA GLU A 48 23.47 16.06 -15.27
C GLU A 48 23.64 14.85 -14.35
N ILE A 49 22.76 13.85 -14.46
CA ILE A 49 22.90 12.57 -13.76
C ILE A 49 24.21 11.90 -14.18
N ILE A 50 24.42 11.69 -15.49
CA ILE A 50 25.63 11.04 -16.03
C ILE A 50 26.87 11.80 -15.56
N ARG A 51 26.90 13.12 -15.72
CA ARG A 51 28.02 13.97 -15.30
C ARG A 51 28.34 13.82 -13.81
N THR A 52 27.32 13.67 -12.97
CA THR A 52 27.50 13.55 -11.52
C THR A 52 27.98 12.18 -11.10
N ILE A 53 27.51 11.11 -11.74
CA ILE A 53 27.84 9.72 -11.34
C ILE A 53 29.06 9.16 -12.07
N LEU A 54 29.49 9.77 -13.19
CA LEU A 54 30.60 9.28 -14.01
C LEU A 54 31.90 9.03 -13.22
N PRO A 55 32.33 9.91 -12.30
CA PRO A 55 33.51 9.66 -11.47
C PRO A 55 33.41 8.40 -10.59
N SER A 56 32.18 8.06 -10.20
CA SER A 56 31.85 6.95 -9.29
C SER A 56 31.38 5.69 -10.01
N LEU A 57 31.45 5.65 -11.35
CA LEU A 57 30.80 4.60 -12.15
C LEU A 57 31.30 3.19 -11.80
N ASN A 58 32.59 3.02 -11.54
CA ASN A 58 33.16 1.72 -11.18
C ASN A 58 32.62 1.22 -9.83
N LYS A 59 32.46 2.12 -8.87
CA LYS A 59 31.93 1.79 -7.53
C LYS A 59 30.43 1.53 -7.58
N ILE A 60 29.68 2.27 -8.40
CA ILE A 60 28.26 2.01 -8.65
C ILE A 60 28.05 0.63 -9.27
N LYS A 61 28.90 0.21 -10.22
CA LYS A 61 28.80 -1.11 -10.88
C LYS A 61 29.01 -2.29 -9.92
N THR A 62 29.78 -2.11 -8.86
CA THR A 62 30.02 -3.15 -7.85
C THR A 62 29.11 -3.00 -6.63
N SER A 63 28.38 -1.89 -6.52
CA SER A 63 27.45 -1.65 -5.42
C SER A 63 26.14 -2.37 -5.66
N GLU A 64 25.60 -2.93 -4.58
CA GLU A 64 24.30 -3.60 -4.58
C GLU A 64 23.13 -2.62 -4.78
N TYR A 65 23.35 -1.33 -4.47
CA TYR A 65 22.33 -0.31 -4.54
C TYR A 65 22.92 1.07 -4.84
N SER A 66 22.16 1.89 -5.55
CA SER A 66 22.50 3.30 -5.79
C SER A 66 21.25 4.17 -5.72
N ALA A 67 21.42 5.42 -5.29
CA ALA A 67 20.33 6.38 -5.22
C ALA A 67 20.73 7.77 -5.71
N LEU A 68 19.79 8.45 -6.37
CA LEU A 68 19.95 9.80 -6.89
C LEU A 68 18.83 10.65 -6.30
N PHE A 69 19.20 11.58 -5.42
CA PHE A 69 18.32 12.61 -4.93
C PHE A 69 18.28 13.76 -5.93
N LEU A 70 17.10 14.05 -6.46
CA LEU A 70 16.89 15.02 -7.52
C LEU A 70 16.27 16.29 -6.92
N GLU A 71 17.03 17.39 -6.93
CA GLU A 71 16.56 18.72 -6.54
C GLU A 71 15.29 19.11 -7.31
N ASN A 72 14.29 19.65 -6.61
CA ASN A 72 12.96 20.01 -7.11
C ASN A 72 12.21 18.89 -7.85
N HIS A 73 12.52 17.62 -7.59
CA HIS A 73 11.93 16.53 -8.37
C HIS A 73 11.58 15.29 -7.53
N GLY A 74 12.56 14.58 -6.98
CA GLY A 74 12.29 13.31 -6.29
C GLY A 74 13.50 12.39 -6.15
N LEU A 75 13.27 11.08 -6.26
CA LEU A 75 14.27 10.05 -5.95
C LEU A 75 14.34 8.97 -7.03
N ILE A 76 15.55 8.63 -7.45
CA ILE A 76 15.83 7.41 -8.23
C ILE A 76 16.59 6.47 -7.32
N CYS A 77 16.17 5.21 -7.24
CA CYS A 77 16.92 4.14 -6.59
C CYS A 77 17.06 2.98 -7.57
N SER A 78 18.18 2.28 -7.49
CA SER A 78 18.48 1.09 -8.30
C SER A 78 19.06 -0.01 -7.41
N SER A 79 18.77 -1.25 -7.76
CA SER A 79 19.37 -2.47 -7.21
C SER A 79 19.04 -3.64 -8.14
N ASP A 80 19.90 -4.66 -8.17
CA ASP A 80 19.68 -5.87 -8.98
C ASP A 80 18.63 -6.82 -8.39
N ASN A 81 18.10 -6.53 -7.20
CA ASN A 81 17.09 -7.32 -6.53
C ASN A 81 15.90 -6.46 -6.05
N LYS A 82 14.67 -6.90 -6.37
CA LYS A 82 13.43 -6.19 -6.03
C LYS A 82 13.26 -5.95 -4.53
N ASP A 83 13.46 -6.97 -3.71
CA ASP A 83 13.24 -6.85 -2.25
C ASP A 83 14.31 -5.95 -1.61
N LYS A 84 15.55 -6.05 -2.10
CA LYS A 84 16.64 -5.15 -1.69
C LYS A 84 16.36 -3.71 -2.10
N LEU A 85 15.84 -3.48 -3.30
CA LEU A 85 15.41 -2.16 -3.76
C LEU A 85 14.33 -1.57 -2.85
N ILE A 86 13.29 -2.34 -2.50
CA ILE A 86 12.21 -1.89 -1.61
C ILE A 86 12.78 -1.50 -0.24
N ASN A 87 13.61 -2.36 0.35
CA ASN A 87 14.22 -2.08 1.65
C ASN A 87 15.14 -0.86 1.61
N TYR A 88 15.88 -0.66 0.50
CA TYR A 88 16.76 0.49 0.33
C TYR A 88 15.98 1.80 0.20
N VAL A 89 14.91 1.81 -0.60
CA VAL A 89 14.00 2.95 -0.70
C VAL A 89 13.42 3.30 0.68
N GLU A 90 12.94 2.32 1.43
CA GLU A 90 12.40 2.53 2.78
C GLU A 90 13.44 3.11 3.75
N ARG A 91 14.69 2.62 3.68
CA ARG A 91 15.82 3.16 4.46
C ARG A 91 16.07 4.64 4.14
N ILE A 92 16.18 5.00 2.87
CA ILE A 92 16.40 6.40 2.45
C ILE A 92 15.24 7.29 2.89
N VAL A 93 14.00 6.89 2.56
CA VAL A 93 12.81 7.70 2.85
C VAL A 93 12.63 7.88 4.36
N SER A 94 12.94 6.87 5.17
CA SER A 94 12.86 6.98 6.64
C SER A 94 13.77 8.05 7.24
N LYS A 95 14.94 8.32 6.63
CA LYS A 95 15.83 9.40 7.07
C LYS A 95 15.20 10.77 6.86
N PHE A 96 14.57 10.99 5.71
CA PHE A 96 13.82 12.22 5.43
C PHE A 96 12.59 12.37 6.35
N GLU A 97 11.84 11.29 6.58
CA GLU A 97 10.70 11.30 7.50
C GLU A 97 11.12 11.68 8.92
N LYS A 98 12.20 11.08 9.43
CA LYS A 98 12.75 11.38 10.75
C LYS A 98 13.21 12.84 10.86
N TYR A 99 13.86 13.35 9.82
CA TYR A 99 14.28 14.75 9.75
C TYR A 99 13.10 15.73 9.82
N LEU A 100 12.01 15.42 9.10
CA LEU A 100 10.81 16.27 9.04
C LEU A 100 9.82 16.04 10.19
N GLY A 101 10.04 15.04 11.05
CA GLY A 101 9.06 14.65 12.07
C GLY A 101 7.75 14.07 11.50
N LEU A 102 7.78 13.57 10.27
CA LEU A 102 6.60 13.00 9.60
C LEU A 102 6.45 11.51 9.94
N ASN A 103 5.21 11.07 10.16
CA ASN A 103 4.91 9.67 10.45
C ASN A 103 3.99 9.05 9.38
N PHE A 104 4.61 8.33 8.44
CA PHE A 104 3.90 7.59 7.39
C PHE A 104 3.77 6.10 7.68
N ALA A 105 3.90 5.67 8.94
CA ALA A 105 3.88 4.24 9.31
C ALA A 105 2.62 3.50 8.83
N LYS A 106 1.48 4.20 8.76
CA LYS A 106 0.22 3.63 8.25
C LYS A 106 0.28 3.29 6.77
N TYR A 107 0.86 4.17 5.94
CA TYR A 107 1.06 3.90 4.52
C TYR A 107 2.11 2.82 4.32
N LYS A 108 3.21 2.83 5.09
CA LYS A 108 4.24 1.78 5.00
C LYS A 108 3.73 0.39 5.36
N LEU A 109 2.68 0.30 6.17
CA LEU A 109 2.04 -0.97 6.47
C LEU A 109 1.38 -1.62 5.25
N THR A 110 0.98 -0.84 4.22
CA THR A 110 0.41 -1.40 3.00
C THR A 110 1.41 -2.31 2.30
N THR A 111 2.66 -1.89 2.16
CA THR A 111 3.75 -2.70 1.57
C THR A 111 3.94 -4.00 2.35
N LYS A 112 3.92 -3.94 3.69
CA LYS A 112 4.05 -5.13 4.55
C LYS A 112 2.87 -6.09 4.40
N ILE A 113 1.64 -5.58 4.32
CA ILE A 113 0.44 -6.41 4.09
C ILE A 113 0.56 -7.12 2.73
N SER A 114 0.91 -6.39 1.67
CA SER A 114 1.11 -6.96 0.33
C SER A 114 2.21 -8.04 0.34
N GLN A 115 3.37 -7.78 0.93
CA GLN A 115 4.47 -8.75 1.01
C GLN A 115 4.07 -10.05 1.73
N VAL A 116 3.29 -9.95 2.80
CA VAL A 116 2.77 -11.14 3.50
C VAL A 116 1.78 -11.90 2.61
N LEU A 117 0.96 -11.22 1.81
CA LEU A 117 0.07 -11.88 0.85
C LEU A 117 0.85 -12.57 -0.28
N TRP A 118 1.90 -11.94 -0.79
CA TRP A 118 2.79 -12.52 -1.81
C TRP A 118 3.42 -13.83 -1.32
N SER A 119 3.85 -13.88 -0.04
CA SER A 119 4.36 -15.12 0.55
C SER A 119 3.32 -16.26 0.66
N HIS A 120 2.05 -15.99 0.36
CA HIS A 120 0.96 -16.98 0.30
C HIS A 120 0.43 -17.18 -1.14
N GLY A 121 1.17 -16.75 -2.16
CA GLY A 121 0.82 -16.97 -3.58
C GLY A 121 -0.13 -15.93 -4.18
N TYR A 122 -0.24 -14.75 -3.56
CA TYR A 122 -1.08 -13.65 -4.06
C TYR A 122 -0.25 -12.47 -4.61
N ASP A 123 0.73 -12.76 -5.45
CA ASP A 123 1.82 -11.86 -5.86
C ASP A 123 1.37 -10.55 -6.53
N ASP A 124 0.17 -10.53 -7.12
CA ASP A 124 -0.39 -9.37 -7.84
C ASP A 124 -1.30 -8.49 -6.97
N LEU A 125 -1.47 -8.80 -5.68
CA LEU A 125 -2.32 -8.01 -4.80
C LEU A 125 -1.56 -6.85 -4.16
N VAL A 126 -2.27 -5.74 -4.03
CA VAL A 126 -1.82 -4.54 -3.35
C VAL A 126 -2.76 -4.20 -2.20
N SER A 127 -2.18 -3.68 -1.12
CA SER A 127 -2.91 -3.08 -0.02
C SER A 127 -3.00 -1.55 -0.18
N TYR A 128 -4.13 -0.98 0.24
CA TYR A 128 -4.43 0.45 0.25
C TYR A 128 -4.89 0.85 1.64
N TYR A 129 -4.33 1.92 2.20
CA TYR A 129 -4.75 2.47 3.50
C TYR A 129 -5.91 3.46 3.31
N SER A 130 -6.95 3.31 4.12
CA SER A 130 -8.14 4.16 4.12
C SER A 130 -7.95 5.43 4.95
N GLU A 131 -8.07 6.59 4.30
CA GLU A 131 -8.11 7.89 4.97
C GLU A 131 -9.53 8.42 5.17
N ASP A 132 -10.53 7.68 4.70
CA ASP A 132 -11.92 8.08 4.79
C ASP A 132 -12.32 8.34 6.26
N SER A 133 -12.78 9.54 6.53
CA SER A 133 -13.06 10.01 7.89
C SER A 133 -14.25 9.29 8.52
N ILE A 134 -15.25 8.90 7.70
CA ILE A 134 -16.44 8.17 8.15
C ILE A 134 -16.02 6.77 8.59
N ILE A 135 -15.28 6.06 7.73
CA ILE A 135 -14.75 4.72 8.06
C ILE A 135 -13.92 4.79 9.34
N ASN A 136 -12.97 5.71 9.39
CA ASN A 136 -12.05 5.84 10.52
C ASN A 136 -12.77 6.24 11.82
N HIS A 137 -13.81 7.08 11.75
CA HIS A 137 -14.61 7.44 12.92
C HIS A 137 -15.36 6.23 13.48
N HIS A 138 -16.08 5.50 12.63
CA HIS A 138 -16.85 4.35 13.09
C HIS A 138 -15.98 3.20 13.59
N ILE A 139 -14.88 2.87 12.91
CA ILE A 139 -13.99 1.78 13.31
C ILE A 139 -13.35 2.02 14.68
N LYS A 140 -13.06 3.28 15.02
CA LYS A 140 -12.59 3.64 16.38
C LYS A 140 -13.62 3.26 17.44
N ASN A 141 -14.90 3.54 17.20
CA ASN A 141 -15.99 3.40 18.17
C ASN A 141 -16.69 2.03 18.15
N MET A 142 -16.47 1.22 17.10
CA MET A 142 -17.16 -0.05 16.91
C MET A 142 -16.44 -1.24 17.57
N ASN A 143 -17.22 -2.20 18.07
CA ASN A 143 -16.74 -3.55 18.39
C ASN A 143 -16.57 -4.36 17.09
N LEU A 144 -15.32 -4.55 16.67
CA LEU A 144 -14.96 -5.18 15.41
C LEU A 144 -15.37 -6.66 15.31
N ALA A 145 -15.61 -7.34 16.43
CA ALA A 145 -16.14 -8.71 16.44
C ALA A 145 -17.56 -8.80 15.87
N LYS A 146 -18.24 -7.66 15.65
CA LYS A 146 -19.59 -7.63 15.05
C LYS A 146 -19.59 -7.61 13.52
N ILE A 147 -18.44 -7.47 12.85
CA ILE A 147 -18.30 -7.40 11.37
C ILE A 147 -17.99 -8.78 10.76
N GLU A 148 -18.51 -9.84 11.35
CA GLU A 148 -18.10 -11.20 10.99
C GLU A 148 -18.86 -11.82 9.81
N THR A 149 -19.96 -11.23 9.35
CA THR A 149 -20.80 -11.85 8.32
C THR A 149 -21.38 -10.82 7.35
N PRO A 150 -21.32 -11.07 6.03
CA PRO A 150 -21.95 -10.20 5.05
C PRO A 150 -23.49 -10.25 5.18
N MET A 151 -24.10 -9.07 5.09
CA MET A 151 -25.54 -8.83 5.10
C MET A 151 -26.13 -8.78 3.70
N ASN A 152 -25.33 -8.49 2.68
CA ASN A 152 -25.77 -8.43 1.28
C ASN A 152 -24.68 -8.95 0.32
N PRO A 153 -25.04 -9.25 -0.95
CA PRO A 153 -24.10 -9.80 -1.93
C PRO A 153 -22.91 -8.90 -2.24
N ASP A 154 -23.11 -7.57 -2.27
CA ASP A 154 -22.02 -6.61 -2.50
C ASP A 154 -21.00 -6.65 -1.37
N GLN A 155 -21.45 -6.90 -0.13
CA GLN A 155 -20.51 -7.03 0.98
C GLN A 155 -19.59 -8.22 0.81
N LEU A 156 -20.16 -9.37 0.45
CA LEU A 156 -19.40 -10.57 0.18
C LEU A 156 -18.44 -10.36 -1.01
N LEU A 157 -18.93 -9.74 -2.09
CA LEU A 157 -18.13 -9.52 -3.30
C LEU A 157 -16.95 -8.57 -3.08
N TYR A 158 -17.17 -7.43 -2.43
CA TYR A 158 -16.15 -6.39 -2.31
C TYR A 158 -15.32 -6.50 -1.03
N CYS A 159 -15.94 -6.89 0.08
CA CYS A 159 -15.29 -6.94 1.39
C CYS A 159 -14.97 -8.36 1.86
N GLY A 160 -15.47 -9.39 1.16
CA GLY A 160 -15.22 -10.78 1.48
C GLY A 160 -16.16 -11.30 2.57
N GLU A 161 -15.96 -12.56 2.95
CA GLU A 161 -16.76 -13.22 3.99
C GLU A 161 -16.55 -12.61 5.38
N SER A 162 -15.37 -12.03 5.65
CA SER A 162 -15.05 -11.46 6.94
C SER A 162 -13.95 -10.42 6.86
N VAL A 163 -13.90 -9.52 7.85
CA VAL A 163 -12.80 -8.58 8.01
C VAL A 163 -11.68 -9.23 8.81
N LEU A 164 -10.44 -9.17 8.31
CA LEU A 164 -9.28 -9.58 9.09
C LEU A 164 -8.94 -8.51 10.12
N VAL A 165 -9.04 -8.83 11.41
CA VAL A 165 -8.58 -7.94 12.49
C VAL A 165 -7.25 -8.45 13.03
N ILE A 166 -6.19 -7.67 12.84
CA ILE A 166 -4.83 -8.01 13.29
C ILE A 166 -4.63 -7.46 14.71
N LYS A 167 -4.43 -8.37 15.67
CA LYS A 167 -4.20 -8.03 17.08
C LYS A 167 -2.73 -8.16 17.49
N LYS A 168 -2.00 -9.12 16.92
CA LYS A 168 -0.63 -9.47 17.35
C LYS A 168 0.33 -9.56 16.19
N SER A 169 0.10 -10.49 15.27
CA SER A 169 1.05 -10.85 14.22
C SER A 169 0.35 -10.92 12.88
N LEU A 170 0.69 -9.95 12.02
CA LEU A 170 0.19 -9.88 10.64
C LEU A 170 0.37 -11.22 9.91
N LYS A 171 1.55 -11.83 9.98
CA LYS A 171 1.85 -13.09 9.27
C LYS A 171 0.99 -14.24 9.75
N LEU A 172 0.88 -14.43 11.08
CA LEU A 172 0.12 -15.55 11.65
C LEU A 172 -1.39 -15.37 11.42
N GLU A 173 -1.91 -14.17 11.66
CA GLU A 173 -3.35 -13.88 11.54
C GLU A 173 -3.80 -13.92 10.06
N MET A 174 -2.97 -13.45 9.13
CA MET A 174 -3.19 -13.60 7.69
C MET A 174 -3.25 -15.08 7.27
N GLY A 175 -2.28 -15.89 7.72
CA GLY A 175 -2.25 -17.32 7.40
C GLY A 175 -3.46 -18.08 7.96
N HIS A 176 -3.90 -17.75 9.17
CA HIS A 176 -5.13 -18.30 9.75
C HIS A 176 -6.38 -17.92 8.94
N TYR A 177 -6.47 -16.65 8.50
CA TYR A 177 -7.58 -16.19 7.67
C TYR A 177 -7.64 -16.98 6.35
N ILE A 178 -6.52 -17.07 5.63
CA ILE A 178 -6.43 -17.78 4.35
C ILE A 178 -6.78 -19.27 4.53
N LYS A 179 -6.29 -19.90 5.61
CA LYS A 179 -6.62 -21.31 5.90
C LYS A 179 -8.12 -21.52 6.14
N LYS A 180 -8.78 -20.58 6.82
CA LYS A 180 -10.20 -20.64 7.18
C LYS A 180 -11.12 -20.38 5.99
N TYR A 181 -10.88 -19.29 5.26
CA TYR A 181 -11.76 -18.80 4.18
C TYR A 181 -11.30 -19.23 2.78
N LYS A 182 -10.16 -19.91 2.66
CA LYS A 182 -9.58 -20.35 1.36
C LYS A 182 -9.35 -19.19 0.37
N THR A 183 -9.26 -17.97 0.87
CA THR A 183 -9.04 -16.75 0.10
C THR A 183 -8.36 -15.68 0.95
N TYR A 184 -7.88 -14.61 0.33
CA TYR A 184 -7.27 -13.48 1.02
C TYR A 184 -8.34 -12.54 1.64
N PRO A 185 -8.03 -11.84 2.74
CA PRO A 185 -8.92 -10.83 3.30
C PRO A 185 -8.93 -9.58 2.41
N ARG A 186 -10.12 -9.17 1.95
CA ARG A 186 -10.28 -7.94 1.16
C ARG A 186 -10.26 -6.69 2.04
N VAL A 187 -10.63 -6.83 3.32
CA VAL A 187 -10.56 -5.77 4.32
C VAL A 187 -9.71 -6.27 5.50
N THR A 188 -8.73 -5.48 5.88
CA THR A 188 -7.83 -5.74 7.00
C THR A 188 -7.85 -4.53 7.95
N ILE A 189 -7.94 -4.77 9.25
CA ILE A 189 -7.90 -3.75 10.29
C ILE A 189 -6.72 -4.00 11.20
N TYR A 190 -5.87 -2.99 11.35
CA TYR A 190 -4.74 -3.02 12.29
C TYR A 190 -4.69 -1.73 13.08
N ARG A 191 -4.67 -1.84 14.43
CA ARG A 191 -4.64 -0.68 15.34
C ARG A 191 -5.65 0.41 14.98
N LYS A 192 -6.89 0.02 14.66
CA LYS A 192 -8.00 0.90 14.24
C LYS A 192 -7.78 1.65 12.92
N SER A 193 -6.77 1.27 12.14
CA SER A 193 -6.61 1.70 10.74
C SER A 193 -7.13 0.61 9.81
N VAL A 194 -7.80 1.02 8.74
CA VAL A 194 -8.44 0.14 7.76
C VAL A 194 -7.62 0.07 6.49
N TYR A 195 -7.51 -1.12 5.96
CA TYR A 195 -6.75 -1.45 4.77
C TYR A 195 -7.60 -2.29 3.82
N PHE A 196 -7.55 -1.96 2.55
CA PHE A 196 -8.25 -2.69 1.48
C PHE A 196 -7.24 -3.41 0.60
N VAL A 197 -7.54 -4.65 0.24
CA VAL A 197 -6.67 -5.50 -0.59
C VAL A 197 -7.38 -5.82 -1.90
N ALA A 198 -6.72 -5.53 -3.02
CA ALA A 198 -7.25 -5.80 -4.36
C ALA A 198 -6.12 -5.92 -5.40
N GLN A 199 -6.45 -6.15 -6.67
CA GLN A 199 -5.45 -6.26 -7.75
C GLN A 199 -4.76 -4.93 -8.06
N ASN A 200 -5.38 -3.80 -7.72
CA ASN A 200 -4.80 -2.47 -7.89
C ASN A 200 -5.51 -1.46 -6.96
N ILE A 201 -4.96 -0.25 -6.87
CA ILE A 201 -5.47 0.82 -6.00
C ILE A 201 -6.89 1.24 -6.37
N LEU A 202 -7.26 1.25 -7.66
CA LEU A 202 -8.63 1.60 -8.09
C LEU A 202 -9.64 0.59 -7.55
N LYS A 203 -9.35 -0.70 -7.67
CA LYS A 203 -10.20 -1.77 -7.10
C LYS A 203 -10.25 -1.73 -5.57
N ALA A 204 -9.16 -1.36 -4.90
CA ALA A 204 -9.17 -1.21 -3.46
C ALA A 204 -10.08 -0.04 -3.01
N ARG A 205 -10.12 1.06 -3.79
CA ARG A 205 -11.03 2.20 -3.55
C ARG A 205 -12.49 1.86 -3.82
N GLU A 206 -12.79 1.08 -4.86
CA GLU A 206 -14.15 0.56 -5.07
C GLU A 206 -14.63 -0.22 -3.83
N SER A 207 -13.76 -1.06 -3.23
CA SER A 207 -14.08 -1.76 -2.00
C SER A 207 -14.24 -0.83 -0.79
N GLU A 208 -13.45 0.25 -0.70
CA GLU A 208 -13.59 1.27 0.34
C GLU A 208 -14.98 1.93 0.30
N ASP A 209 -15.43 2.35 -0.88
CA ASP A 209 -16.74 2.99 -1.04
C ASP A 209 -17.89 2.06 -0.65
N VAL A 210 -17.81 0.79 -1.02
CA VAL A 210 -18.81 -0.22 -0.63
C VAL A 210 -18.76 -0.48 0.88
N PHE A 211 -17.56 -0.51 1.48
CA PHE A 211 -17.39 -0.72 2.92
C PHE A 211 -18.03 0.39 3.78
N LYS A 212 -18.11 1.64 3.29
CA LYS A 212 -18.82 2.73 4.00
C LYS A 212 -20.26 2.35 4.32
N SER A 213 -20.99 1.83 3.32
CA SER A 213 -22.36 1.35 3.50
C SER A 213 -22.44 0.23 4.54
N HIS A 214 -21.43 -0.64 4.60
CA HIS A 214 -21.41 -1.74 5.55
C HIS A 214 -21.30 -1.24 6.98
N ILE A 215 -20.42 -0.28 7.21
CA ILE A 215 -20.26 0.35 8.51
C ILE A 215 -21.59 0.96 8.99
N TYR A 216 -22.34 1.62 8.10
CA TYR A 216 -23.66 2.17 8.45
C TYR A 216 -24.69 1.08 8.80
N PHE A 217 -24.65 -0.09 8.15
CA PHE A 217 -25.53 -1.19 8.54
C PHE A 217 -25.25 -1.64 9.97
N HIS A 218 -24.00 -1.59 10.41
CA HIS A 218 -23.61 -1.99 11.76
C HIS A 218 -23.69 -0.86 12.80
N SER A 219 -23.85 0.40 12.38
CA SER A 219 -24.00 1.54 13.31
C SER A 219 -25.42 1.72 13.84
N THR A 220 -26.41 1.11 13.18
CA THR A 220 -27.82 1.17 13.57
C THR A 220 -28.18 0.04 14.54
N SER A 221 -29.00 0.33 15.55
CA SER A 221 -29.35 -0.58 16.65
C SER A 221 -30.35 -1.68 16.28
N SER A 222 -30.90 -1.68 15.05
CA SER A 222 -31.90 -2.67 14.65
C SER A 222 -31.30 -4.03 14.31
N THR A 223 -32.05 -5.10 14.60
CA THR A 223 -31.71 -6.46 14.20
C THR A 223 -31.63 -6.56 12.68
N LYS A 224 -30.52 -7.10 12.19
CA LYS A 224 -30.22 -7.17 10.75
C LYS A 224 -30.40 -8.59 10.23
N ARG A 225 -30.92 -8.71 9.00
CA ARG A 225 -31.00 -9.97 8.26
C ARG A 225 -29.64 -10.23 7.61
N LYS A 226 -28.88 -11.19 8.14
CA LYS A 226 -27.59 -11.60 7.58
C LYS A 226 -27.79 -12.57 6.42
N LEU A 227 -26.81 -12.68 5.52
CA LEU A 227 -26.80 -13.78 4.56
C LEU A 227 -26.60 -15.11 5.29
N SER A 228 -27.40 -16.11 4.94
CA SER A 228 -27.21 -17.48 5.45
C SER A 228 -25.96 -18.11 4.82
N SER A 229 -25.36 -19.09 5.50
CA SER A 229 -24.21 -19.83 4.97
C SER A 229 -24.50 -20.49 3.62
N ALA A 230 -25.76 -20.91 3.39
CA ALA A 230 -26.20 -21.46 2.10
C ALA A 230 -26.17 -20.40 0.98
N ASN A 231 -26.63 -19.18 1.27
CA ASN A 231 -26.60 -18.07 0.31
C ASN A 231 -25.16 -17.63 0.00
N ILE A 232 -24.28 -17.60 1.00
CA ILE A 232 -22.85 -17.29 0.81
C ILE A 232 -22.23 -18.32 -0.15
N LYS A 233 -22.35 -19.63 0.15
CA LYS A 233 -21.83 -20.69 -0.72
C LYS A 233 -22.36 -20.62 -2.15
N LYS A 234 -23.65 -20.33 -2.32
CA LYS A 234 -24.28 -20.16 -3.64
C LYS A 234 -23.68 -18.98 -4.41
N LEU A 235 -23.50 -17.84 -3.74
CA LEU A 235 -22.89 -16.64 -4.33
C LEU A 235 -21.41 -16.82 -4.63
N GLU A 236 -20.67 -17.60 -3.85
CA GLU A 236 -19.25 -17.92 -4.13
C GLU A 236 -19.09 -18.87 -5.32
N SER A 237 -19.99 -19.84 -5.45
CA SER A 237 -20.04 -20.71 -6.64
C SER A 237 -20.38 -19.93 -7.92
N TYR A 238 -21.02 -18.77 -7.76
CA TYR A 238 -21.27 -17.81 -8.82
C TYR A 238 -20.03 -16.94 -9.00
N ASN A 239 -19.34 -16.99 -10.14
CA ASN A 239 -18.21 -16.09 -10.37
C ASN A 239 -18.72 -14.65 -10.63
N PRO A 240 -18.65 -13.72 -9.65
CA PRO A 240 -19.31 -12.43 -9.78
C PRO A 240 -18.48 -11.48 -10.66
N GLN A 241 -17.19 -11.74 -10.84
CA GLN A 241 -16.31 -11.00 -11.75
C GLN A 241 -16.60 -11.36 -13.22
N LYS A 242 -16.95 -12.61 -13.54
CA LYS A 242 -17.43 -13.00 -14.87
C LYS A 242 -18.85 -12.50 -15.18
N ASN A 243 -19.71 -12.41 -14.17
CA ASN A 243 -21.14 -12.24 -14.39
C ASN A 243 -21.69 -10.83 -14.20
N ARG A 244 -20.87 -9.81 -13.90
CA ARG A 244 -21.33 -8.41 -14.03
C ARG A 244 -21.83 -8.08 -15.43
N LEU A 245 -21.22 -8.67 -16.46
CA LEU A 245 -21.67 -8.56 -17.84
C LEU A 245 -22.91 -9.44 -18.13
N ARG A 246 -23.10 -10.57 -17.44
CA ARG A 246 -24.30 -11.43 -17.64
C ARG A 246 -25.56 -10.87 -16.99
N PHE A 247 -25.45 -10.12 -15.90
CA PHE A 247 -26.61 -9.54 -15.20
C PHE A 247 -27.47 -8.61 -16.07
N TRP A 248 -26.93 -8.05 -17.16
CA TRP A 248 -27.70 -7.22 -18.09
C TRP A 248 -28.38 -8.01 -19.23
N PHE A 249 -27.90 -9.22 -19.57
CA PHE A 249 -28.39 -9.96 -20.74
C PHE A 249 -29.34 -11.11 -20.39
N ASP A 250 -29.30 -11.64 -19.17
CA ASP A 250 -30.10 -12.82 -18.80
C ASP A 250 -31.54 -12.49 -18.33
N TYR A 251 -31.97 -11.22 -18.39
CA TYR A 251 -33.38 -10.80 -18.19
C TYR A 251 -34.17 -10.64 -19.50
N LEU A 252 -33.58 -11.00 -20.65
CA LEU A 252 -34.24 -10.99 -21.97
C LEU A 252 -34.47 -12.40 -22.56
N LYS A 253 -34.70 -13.40 -21.72
CA LYS A 253 -35.21 -14.71 -22.17
C LYS A 253 -36.34 -15.21 -21.30
#